data_AF-A0A844CDE1-F1
#
_entry.id   AF-A0A844CDE1-F1
#
_cell.length_a   1.000
_cell.length_b   1.000
_cell.length_c   1.000
_cell.angle_alpha   90.00
_cell.angle_beta   90.00
_cell.angle_gamma   90.00
#
_symmetry.space_group_name_H-M   'P 1'
#
loop_
_entity.id
_entity.type
_entity.pdbx_description
1 polymer ?
#
loop_
_entity_poly.entity_id
_entity_poly.type
_entity_poly.pdbx_seq_one_letter_code
_entity_poly.pdbx_strand_id
1 'polypeptide(L)' 'MRLKSPFLPSSQSFEAAKGSAMKVSRSKKFSDFTLDELSHLAAKAMLPEKLVLDTAKQTATLT' A
#
# COMPACT_ATOMS: atom_id res chain seq x y z
N MET A 1 -22.63 21.30 -44.22
CA MET A 1 -21.54 21.32 -43.22
C MET A 1 -21.93 20.38 -42.09
N ARG A 2 -21.15 19.31 -41.82
CA ARG A 2 -21.39 18.39 -40.68
C ARG A 2 -20.48 18.83 -39.53
N LEU A 3 -21.08 19.30 -38.43
CA LEU A 3 -20.36 19.60 -37.19
C LEU A 3 -19.86 18.26 -36.61
N LYS A 4 -18.54 18.10 -36.49
CA LYS A 4 -17.93 16.94 -35.83
C LYS A 4 -18.26 17.03 -34.34
N SER A 5 -18.84 15.99 -33.77
CA SER A 5 -19.17 15.93 -32.34
C SER A 5 -17.88 15.97 -31.50
N PRO A 6 -17.87 16.69 -30.35
CA PRO A 6 -16.69 16.74 -29.48
C PRO A 6 -16.43 15.37 -28.85
N PHE A 7 -15.17 14.95 -28.86
CA PHE A 7 -14.71 13.76 -28.15
C PHE A 7 -14.74 14.05 -26.64
N LEU A 8 -15.68 13.45 -25.93
CA LEU A 8 -15.69 13.44 -24.46
C LEU A 8 -14.75 12.32 -24.01
N PRO A 9 -13.65 12.61 -23.27
CA PRO A 9 -12.83 11.56 -22.70
C PRO A 9 -13.69 10.77 -21.72
N SER A 10 -13.79 9.45 -21.91
CA SER A 10 -14.45 8.57 -20.97
C SER A 10 -13.74 8.69 -19.62
N SER A 11 -14.49 9.10 -18.59
CA SER A 11 -14.03 9.15 -17.21
C SER A 11 -13.42 7.79 -16.85
N GLN A 12 -12.08 7.72 -16.77
CA GLN A 12 -11.41 6.54 -16.25
C GLN A 12 -11.90 6.34 -14.82
N SER A 13 -12.70 5.29 -14.64
CA SER A 13 -13.12 4.85 -13.31
C SER A 13 -11.87 4.39 -12.57
N PHE A 14 -11.59 4.99 -11.41
CA PHE A 14 -10.56 4.51 -10.51
C PHE A 14 -11.02 3.14 -10.00
N GLU A 15 -10.58 2.07 -10.65
CA GLU A 15 -10.74 0.73 -10.08
C GLU A 15 -9.86 0.69 -8.83
N ALA A 16 -10.51 0.58 -7.67
CA ALA A 16 -9.81 0.38 -6.40
C ALA A 16 -8.88 -0.83 -6.56
N ALA A 17 -7.57 -0.57 -6.55
CA ALA A 17 -6.56 -1.60 -6.68
C ALA A 17 -6.83 -2.68 -5.64
N LYS A 18 -7.27 -3.86 -6.09
CA LYS A 18 -7.72 -4.98 -5.24
C LYS A 18 -6.57 -5.66 -4.46
N GLY A 19 -5.38 -5.04 -4.47
CA GLY A 19 -4.17 -5.42 -3.76
C GLY A 19 -3.26 -4.21 -3.62
N SER A 20 -2.37 -4.23 -2.62
CA SER A 20 -1.41 -3.15 -2.42
C SER A 20 -0.41 -3.12 -3.57
N ALA A 21 -0.05 -1.93 -4.05
CA ALA A 21 0.99 -1.76 -5.08
C ALA A 21 2.38 -2.26 -4.62
N MET A 22 2.54 -2.48 -3.31
CA MET A 22 3.72 -3.05 -2.68
C MET A 22 3.37 -4.40 -2.06
N LYS A 23 4.20 -5.42 -2.33
CA LYS A 23 4.12 -6.68 -1.61
C LYS A 23 4.63 -6.45 -0.19
N VAL A 24 3.80 -6.74 0.81
CA VAL A 24 4.30 -6.94 2.17
C VAL A 24 4.90 -8.35 2.20
N SER A 25 6.06 -8.53 2.84
CA SER A 25 6.97 -9.66 2.68
C SER A 25 6.32 -11.03 2.37
N ARG A 26 5.24 -11.41 3.07
CA ARG A 26 4.47 -12.66 2.90
C ARG A 26 3.04 -12.49 2.35
N SER A 27 2.44 -11.29 2.31
CA SER A 27 1.06 -11.07 1.81
C SER A 27 0.95 -9.98 0.74
N LYS A 28 0.01 -10.18 -0.20
CA LYS A 28 -0.38 -9.18 -1.22
C LYS A 28 -1.48 -8.24 -0.72
N LYS A 29 -2.02 -8.46 0.49
CA LYS A 29 -3.08 -7.66 1.09
C LYS A 29 -2.52 -6.85 2.25
N PHE A 30 -2.87 -5.57 2.28
CA PHE A 30 -2.50 -4.69 3.38
C PHE A 30 -3.24 -5.03 4.70
N SER A 31 -4.40 -5.66 4.63
CA SER A 31 -5.14 -6.13 5.82
C SER A 31 -4.35 -7.10 6.70
N ASP A 32 -3.36 -7.77 6.13
CA ASP A 32 -2.53 -8.75 6.82
C ASP A 32 -1.24 -8.11 7.37
N PHE A 33 -1.13 -6.77 7.33
CA PHE A 33 0.00 -6.01 7.85
C PHE A 33 -0.07 -5.91 9.38
N THR A 34 0.50 -6.90 10.06
CA THR A 34 0.60 -6.98 11.52
C THR A 34 2.05 -6.73 11.99
N LEU A 35 2.25 -6.64 13.31
CA LEU A 35 3.61 -6.53 13.88
C LEU A 35 4.49 -7.74 13.55
N ASP A 36 3.91 -8.95 13.47
CA ASP A 36 4.64 -10.17 13.09
C ASP A 36 5.10 -10.11 11.63
N GLU A 37 4.26 -9.58 10.75
CA GLU A 37 4.63 -9.37 9.36
C GLU A 37 5.69 -8.28 9.20
N LEU A 38 5.62 -7.23 10.02
CA LEU A 38 6.60 -6.16 10.05
C LEU A 38 7.96 -6.64 10.60
N SER A 39 7.96 -7.49 11.62
CA SER A 39 9.16 -8.17 12.14
C SER A 39 9.82 -9.01 11.04
N HIS A 40 9.03 -9.82 10.32
CA HIS A 40 9.54 -10.60 9.20
C HIS A 40 10.10 -9.72 8.07
N LEU A 41 9.45 -8.58 7.79
CA LEU A 41 9.93 -7.62 6.81
C LEU A 41 11.25 -6.98 7.23
N ALA A 42 11.42 -6.65 8.52
CA ALA A 42 12.67 -6.12 9.06
C ALA A 42 13.83 -7.11 8.90
N ALA A 43 13.62 -8.39 9.23
CA ALA A 43 14.61 -9.44 9.05
C ALA A 43 15.02 -9.60 7.57
N LYS A 44 14.03 -9.61 6.66
CA LYS A 44 14.29 -9.71 5.21
C LYS A 44 15.05 -8.49 4.66
N ALA A 45 14.81 -7.31 5.22
CA ALA A 45 15.47 -6.07 4.86
C ALA A 45 16.83 -5.87 5.56
N MET A 46 17.25 -6.81 6.42
CA MET A 46 18.46 -6.69 7.24
C MET A 46 18.47 -5.44 8.13
N LEU A 47 17.30 -5.04 8.63
CA LEU A 47 17.12 -3.89 9.51
C LEU A 47 17.00 -4.34 10.98
N PRO A 48 17.43 -3.51 11.95
CA PRO A 48 17.22 -3.80 13.37
C PRO A 48 15.72 -3.83 13.72
N GLU A 49 15.23 -5.02 14.10
CA GLU A 49 13.81 -5.26 14.37
C GLU A 49 13.23 -4.31 15.43
N LYS A 50 13.95 -4.10 16.54
CA LYS A 50 13.51 -3.21 17.63
C LYS A 50 13.23 -1.80 17.12
N LEU A 51 14.10 -1.25 16.28
CA LEU A 51 13.93 0.10 15.73
C LEU A 51 12.67 0.17 14.86
N VAL A 52 12.48 -0.81 13.98
CA VAL A 52 11.32 -0.86 13.09
C VAL A 52 10.01 -0.94 13.88
N LEU A 53 9.93 -1.83 14.87
CA LEU A 53 8.72 -2.03 15.67
C LEU A 53 8.43 -0.82 16.57
N ASP A 54 9.45 -0.23 17.18
CA ASP A 54 9.30 0.96 18.03
C ASP A 54 8.78 2.15 17.21
N THR A 55 9.34 2.39 16.01
CA THR A 55 8.87 3.44 15.09
C THR A 55 7.43 3.20 14.65
N ALA A 56 7.07 1.97 14.26
CA ALA A 56 5.71 1.66 13.83
C ALA A 56 4.67 1.89 14.94
N LYS A 57 4.99 1.50 16.17
CA LYS A 57 4.13 1.77 17.34
C LYS A 57 3.96 3.27 17.56
N GLN A 58 5.06 4.03 17.55
CA GLN A 58 5.03 5.49 17.74
C GLN A 58 4.14 6.18 16.69
N THR A 59 4.28 5.81 15.41
CA THR A 59 3.47 6.39 14.32
C THR A 59 1.98 6.04 14.43
N ALA A 60 1.65 4.81 14.82
CA ALA A 60 0.25 4.38 14.96
C ALA A 60 -0.48 5.09 16.12
N THR A 61 0.24 5.40 17.20
CA THR A 61 -0.31 6.17 18.34
C THR A 61 -0.47 7.67 18.08
N LEU A 62 -0.07 8.18 16.91
CA LEU A 62 -0.09 9.62 16.62
C LEU A 62 -1.46 10.12 16.08
N THR A 63 -2.55 9.43 16.38
CA THR A 63 -3.91 9.69 15.85
C THR A 63 -4.84 10.11 16.97
#